data_AF-Q9CLT7-F1
#
_entry.id   AF-Q9CLT7-F1
#
_cell.length_a   1.000
_cell.length_b   1.000
_cell.length_c   1.000
_cell.angle_alpha   90.00
_cell.angle_beta   90.00
_cell.angle_gamma   90.00
#
_symmetry.space_group_name_H-M   'P 1'
#
loop_
_entity.id
_entity.type
_entity.pdbx_description
1 polymer ?
#
loop_
_entity_poly.entity_id
_entity_poly.type
_entity_poly.pdbx_seq_one_letter_code
_entity_poly.pdbx_strand_id
1 'polypeptide(L)'
;MNTIKEQEIYKNIDLWESDELGCSKETARISNFSVEDLQKSIQLQSISLRIQKDVLEDLKYIAKSYGIGYQPLMKQILKRFVDAEKQLLLREEVEFKKEFNKKRIYG
;
A
#
# COMPACT_ATOMS: atom_id res chain seq x y z
N MET A 1 -33.81 -15.23 -19.56
CA MET A 1 -32.72 -14.42 -18.98
C MET A 1 -33.27 -13.04 -18.73
N ASN A 2 -33.30 -12.55 -17.48
CA ASN A 2 -33.75 -11.20 -17.19
C ASN A 2 -32.67 -10.21 -17.64
N THR A 3 -32.92 -9.53 -18.76
CA THR A 3 -32.11 -8.38 -19.18
C THR A 3 -32.41 -7.23 -18.23
N ILE A 4 -31.61 -7.05 -17.19
CA ILE A 4 -31.68 -5.86 -16.32
C ILE A 4 -31.47 -4.64 -17.23
N LYS A 5 -32.34 -3.63 -17.14
CA LYS A 5 -32.20 -2.43 -17.97
C LYS A 5 -30.92 -1.70 -17.55
N GLU A 6 -30.18 -1.12 -18.50
CA GLU A 6 -28.93 -0.39 -18.24
C GLU A 6 -29.09 0.73 -17.19
N GLN A 7 -30.29 1.26 -17.01
CA GLN A 7 -30.57 2.25 -15.97
C GLN A 7 -30.72 1.66 -14.56
N GLU A 8 -31.02 0.37 -14.42
CA GLU A 8 -31.16 -0.30 -13.11
C GLU A 8 -29.82 -0.76 -12.55
N ILE A 9 -28.85 -1.12 -13.39
CA ILE A 9 -27.53 -1.56 -12.91
C ILE A 9 -26.82 -0.49 -12.07
N TYR A 10 -27.05 0.80 -12.33
CA TYR A 10 -26.45 1.89 -11.56
C TYR A 10 -27.31 2.38 -10.39
N LYS A 11 -28.58 1.94 -10.29
CA LYS A 11 -29.49 2.38 -9.22
C LYS A 11 -29.33 1.59 -7.93
N ASN A 12 -28.88 0.34 -8.04
CA ASN A 12 -28.81 -0.56 -6.91
C ASN A 12 -27.35 -0.96 -6.66
N ILE A 13 -26.70 -0.21 -5.78
CA ILE A 13 -25.31 -0.47 -5.34
C ILE A 13 -25.23 -1.83 -4.63
N ASP A 14 -26.28 -2.25 -3.91
CA ASP A 14 -26.29 -3.50 -3.15
C ASP A 14 -26.10 -4.73 -4.05
N LEU A 15 -26.57 -4.69 -5.31
CA LEU A 15 -26.37 -5.77 -6.27
C LEU A 15 -24.90 -5.91 -6.73
N TRP A 16 -24.11 -4.84 -6.66
CA TRP A 16 -22.66 -4.90 -6.90
C TRP A 16 -21.90 -5.42 -5.69
N GLU A 17 -22.27 -4.98 -4.48
CA GLU A 17 -21.65 -5.42 -3.23
C GLU A 17 -21.98 -6.88 -2.88
N SER A 18 -23.10 -7.41 -3.37
CA SER A 18 -23.51 -8.81 -3.18
C SER A 18 -22.94 -9.78 -4.23
N ASP A 19 -22.08 -9.32 -5.13
CA ASP A 19 -21.55 -10.07 -6.28
C ASP A 19 -22.64 -10.59 -7.26
N GLU A 20 -23.90 -10.12 -7.17
CA GLU A 20 -24.94 -10.48 -8.15
C GLU A 20 -24.67 -9.85 -9.52
N LEU A 21 -24.08 -8.65 -9.53
CA LEU A 21 -23.50 -8.00 -10.70
C LEU A 21 -21.96 -8.10 -10.66
N GLY A 22 -21.33 -8.02 -11.83
CA GLY A 22 -19.86 -8.00 -11.95
C GLY A 22 -19.15 -9.35 -11.89
N CYS A 23 -19.77 -10.40 -11.33
CA CYS A 23 -19.19 -11.74 -11.21
C CYS A 23 -19.66 -12.77 -12.26
N SER A 24 -20.42 -12.33 -13.28
CA SER A 24 -20.95 -13.25 -14.30
C SER A 24 -19.84 -13.85 -15.18
N LYS A 25 -19.88 -15.16 -15.41
CA LYS A 25 -18.90 -15.84 -16.28
C LYS A 25 -19.02 -15.40 -17.74
N GLU A 26 -20.21 -14.96 -18.14
CA GLU A 26 -20.53 -14.51 -19.50
C GLU A 26 -19.84 -13.18 -19.84
N THR A 27 -19.59 -12.32 -18.85
CA THR A 27 -18.88 -11.04 -19.02
C THR A 27 -17.42 -11.09 -18.63
N ALA A 28 -17.01 -12.11 -17.86
CA ALA A 28 -15.63 -12.32 -17.46
C ALA A 28 -14.74 -12.60 -18.69
N ARG A 29 -13.58 -11.93 -18.74
CA ARG A 29 -12.55 -12.17 -19.76
C ARG A 29 -11.20 -12.35 -19.09
N ILE A 30 -10.39 -13.23 -19.66
CA ILE A 30 -8.98 -13.37 -19.25
C ILE A 30 -8.27 -12.05 -19.58
N SER A 31 -7.60 -11.48 -18.59
CA SER A 31 -6.78 -10.28 -18.78
C SER A 31 -5.55 -10.60 -19.61
N ASN A 32 -5.15 -9.66 -20.47
CA ASN A 32 -3.89 -9.76 -21.24
C ASN A 32 -2.66 -9.49 -20.37
N PHE A 33 -2.86 -9.04 -19.13
CA PHE A 33 -1.82 -8.76 -18.16
C PHE A 33 -2.08 -9.56 -16.89
N SER A 34 -1.01 -9.92 -16.20
CA SER A 34 -1.06 -10.59 -14.90
C SER A 34 -1.27 -9.59 -13.77
N VAL A 35 -1.67 -10.07 -12.59
CA VAL A 35 -1.76 -9.23 -11.39
C VAL A 35 -0.38 -8.64 -11.05
N GLU A 36 0.68 -9.40 -11.32
CA GLU A 36 2.08 -9.01 -11.16
C GLU A 36 2.46 -7.85 -12.09
N ASP A 37 2.04 -7.89 -13.36
CA ASP A 37 2.27 -6.78 -14.31
C ASP A 37 1.59 -5.49 -13.84
N LEU A 38 0.36 -5.62 -13.34
CA LEU A 38 -0.38 -4.49 -12.76
C LEU A 38 0.35 -3.92 -11.53
N GLN A 39 0.75 -4.78 -10.59
CA GLN A 39 1.52 -4.39 -9.40
C GLN A 39 2.85 -3.70 -9.75
N LYS A 40 3.56 -4.22 -10.75
CA LYS A 40 4.78 -3.61 -11.27
C LYS A 40 4.52 -2.24 -11.89
N SER A 41 3.42 -2.08 -12.63
CA SER A 41 3.06 -0.80 -13.27
C SER A 41 2.78 0.30 -12.26
N ILE A 42 2.14 -0.02 -11.12
CA ILE A 42 1.83 0.94 -10.04
C ILE A 42 2.97 1.09 -9.02
N GLN A 43 4.05 0.32 -9.18
CA GLN A 43 5.20 0.26 -8.25
C GLN A 43 4.79 -0.03 -6.80
N LEU A 44 3.73 -0.82 -6.60
CA LEU A 44 3.28 -1.25 -5.28
C LEU A 44 3.47 -2.75 -5.14
N GLN A 45 4.20 -3.14 -4.09
CA GLN A 45 4.33 -4.52 -3.69
C GLN A 45 3.38 -4.80 -2.52
N SER A 46 2.58 -5.87 -2.63
CA SER A 46 1.80 -6.35 -1.49
C SER A 46 2.74 -6.85 -0.39
N ILE A 47 2.51 -6.40 0.84
CA ILE A 47 3.23 -6.89 2.02
C ILE A 47 2.23 -7.63 2.91
N SER A 48 2.63 -8.81 3.39
CA SER A 48 1.90 -9.54 4.44
C SER A 48 2.67 -9.40 5.74
N LEU A 49 2.07 -8.69 6.71
CA LEU A 49 2.64 -8.46 8.03
C LEU A 49 1.59 -8.81 9.09
N ARG A 50 2.01 -9.55 10.13
CA ARG A 50 1.18 -9.74 11.34
C ARG A 50 1.41 -8.55 12.27
N ILE A 51 0.32 -7.90 12.66
CA ILE A 51 0.29 -6.77 13.60
C ILE A 51 -0.60 -7.16 14.78
N GLN A 52 -0.25 -6.69 15.98
CA GLN A 52 -1.07 -6.91 17.17
C GLN A 52 -2.45 -6.26 17.00
N LYS A 53 -3.50 -6.90 17.53
CA LYS A 53 -4.89 -6.49 17.27
C LYS A 53 -5.21 -5.10 17.84
N ASP A 54 -4.71 -4.82 19.04
CA ASP A 54 -4.79 -3.53 19.70
C ASP A 54 -4.15 -2.41 18.86
N VAL A 55 -2.93 -2.62 18.37
CA VAL A 55 -2.23 -1.67 17.49
C VAL A 55 -3.02 -1.41 16.20
N LEU A 56 -3.62 -2.44 15.62
CA LEU A 56 -4.44 -2.27 14.41
C LEU A 56 -5.68 -1.41 14.68
N GLU A 57 -6.36 -1.60 15.81
CA GLU A 57 -7.53 -0.81 16.17
C GLU A 57 -7.15 0.64 16.48
N ASP A 58 -6.03 0.87 17.18
CA ASP A 58 -5.50 2.21 17.41
C ASP A 58 -5.13 2.91 16.10
N LEU A 59 -4.50 2.21 15.15
CA LEU A 59 -4.21 2.75 13.82
C LEU A 59 -5.48 3.14 13.06
N LYS A 60 -6.55 2.35 13.14
CA LYS A 60 -7.84 2.69 12.54
C LYS A 60 -8.47 3.91 13.20
N TYR A 61 -8.43 3.99 14.52
CA TYR A 61 -8.95 5.13 15.27
C TYR A 61 -8.20 6.42 14.91
N ILE A 62 -6.87 6.39 14.91
CA ILE A 62 -6.01 7.51 14.52
C ILE A 62 -6.29 7.92 13.07
N ALA A 63 -6.36 6.96 12.15
CA ALA A 63 -6.62 7.23 10.74
C ALA A 63 -7.98 7.93 10.53
N LYS A 64 -9.02 7.47 11.25
CA LYS A 64 -10.34 8.11 11.27
C LYS A 64 -10.27 9.56 11.72
N SER A 65 -9.47 9.88 12.74
CA SER A 65 -9.27 11.26 13.21
C SER A 65 -8.62 12.16 12.16
N TYR A 66 -7.79 11.61 11.28
CA TYR A 66 -7.18 12.33 10.15
C TYR A 66 -8.05 12.31 8.87
N GLY A 67 -9.21 11.64 8.88
CA GLY A 67 -10.06 11.51 7.69
C GLY A 67 -9.49 10.59 6.60
N ILE A 68 -8.57 9.69 6.95
CA ILE A 68 -7.94 8.74 6.01
C ILE A 68 -8.15 7.29 6.47
N GLY A 69 -7.94 6.34 5.57
CA GLY A 69 -7.89 4.92 5.93
C GLY A 69 -6.58 4.55 6.65
N TYR A 70 -6.59 3.47 7.44
CA TYR A 70 -5.40 3.00 8.15
C TYR A 70 -4.27 2.56 7.19
N GLN A 71 -4.60 2.01 6.02
CA GLN A 71 -3.60 1.60 5.03
C GLN A 71 -2.87 2.82 4.44
N PRO A 72 -3.55 3.88 3.96
CA PRO A 72 -2.89 5.15 3.64
C PRO A 72 -2.01 5.69 4.76
N LEU A 73 -2.50 5.68 6.01
CA LEU A 73 -1.72 6.12 7.17
C LEU A 73 -0.45 5.29 7.34
N MET A 74 -0.56 3.97 7.30
CA MET A 74 0.57 3.05 7.45
C MET A 74 1.62 3.26 6.36
N LYS A 75 1.20 3.49 5.10
CA LYS A 75 2.11 3.84 4.00
C LYS A 75 2.90 5.12 4.30
N GLN A 76 2.25 6.15 4.82
CA GLN A 76 2.90 7.40 5.19
C GLN A 76 3.90 7.20 6.34
N ILE A 77 3.51 6.44 7.38
CA ILE A 77 4.39 6.14 8.53
C ILE A 77 5.64 5.40 8.05
N LEU A 78 5.49 4.33 7.27
CA LEU A 78 6.62 3.57 6.74
C LEU A 78 7.53 4.44 5.86
N LYS A 79 6.94 5.29 5.00
CA LYS A 79 7.74 6.18 4.15
C LYS A 79 8.55 7.18 4.98
N ARG A 80 7.92 7.83 5.96
CA ARG A 80 8.58 8.80 6.85
C ARG A 80 9.68 8.15 7.67
N PHE A 81 9.42 6.95 8.18
CA PHE A 81 10.42 6.15 8.90
C PHE A 81 11.62 5.83 8.00
N VAL A 82 11.39 5.23 6.83
CA VAL A 82 12.47 4.87 5.89
C VAL A 82 13.29 6.09 5.46
N ASP A 83 12.63 7.24 5.21
CA ASP A 83 13.33 8.46 4.83
C ASP A 83 14.23 8.99 5.96
N ALA A 84 13.75 8.94 7.22
CA ALA A 84 14.53 9.34 8.38
C ALA A 84 15.73 8.40 8.61
N GLU A 85 15.50 7.09 8.59
CA GLU A 85 16.56 6.08 8.81
C GLU A 85 17.64 6.13 7.73
N LYS A 86 17.25 6.32 6.45
CA LYS A 86 18.23 6.51 5.37
C LYS A 86 19.15 7.70 5.60
N GLN A 87 18.62 8.80 6.12
CA GLN A 87 19.41 9.99 6.43
C GLN A 87 20.38 9.74 7.59
N LEU A 88 19.96 8.98 8.61
CA LEU A 88 20.81 8.60 9.73
C LEU A 88 21.97 7.71 9.26
N LEU A 89 21.67 6.62 8.54
CA LEU A 89 22.67 5.69 8.01
C LEU A 89 23.69 6.40 7.11
N LEU A 90 23.23 7.31 6.24
CA LEU A 90 24.13 8.08 5.38
C LEU A 90 25.08 8.98 6.19
N ARG A 91 24.61 9.59 7.28
CA ARG A 91 25.47 10.41 8.16
C ARG A 91 26.52 9.55 8.83
N GLU A 92 26.15 8.39 9.35
CA GLU A 92 27.07 7.44 9.99
C GLU A 92 28.15 6.98 9.00
N GLU A 93 27.78 6.65 7.75
CA GLU A 93 28.74 6.29 6.71
C GLU A 93 29.71 7.44 6.37
N VAL A 94 29.21 8.67 6.30
CA VAL A 94 30.03 9.85 6.03
C VAL A 94 31.00 10.11 7.20
N GLU A 95 30.54 9.99 8.44
CA GLU A 95 31.38 10.14 9.63
C GLU A 95 32.44 9.05 9.72
N PHE A 96 32.07 7.80 9.45
CA PHE A 96 33.01 6.68 9.40
C PHE A 96 34.11 6.91 8.36
N LYS A 97 33.75 7.35 7.14
CA LYS A 97 34.73 7.67 6.10
C LYS A 97 35.65 8.83 6.48
N LYS A 98 35.13 9.86 7.16
CA LYS A 98 35.94 10.97 7.67
C LYS A 98 36.96 10.48 8.70
N GLU A 99 36.52 9.66 9.66
CA GLU A 99 37.38 9.13 10.72
C GLU A 99 38.41 8.13 10.17
N PHE A 100 38.02 7.28 9.22
CA PHE A 100 38.93 6.36 8.55
C PHE A 100 40.01 7.09 7.75
N ASN A 101 39.63 8.14 7.01
CA ASN A 101 40.60 8.97 6.27
C ASN A 101 41.53 9.73 7.22
N LYS A 102 41.03 10.21 8.36
CA LYS A 102 41.87 10.84 9.39
C LYS A 102 42.91 9.85 9.92
N LYS A 103 42.53 8.62 10.25
CA LYS A 103 43.46 7.58 10.71
C LYS A 103 44.54 7.21 9.69
N ARG A 104 44.24 7.27 8.38
CA ARG A 104 45.23 7.05 7.30
C ARG A 104 46.24 8.17 7.11
N ILE A 105 45.88 9.40 7.49
CA ILE A 105 46.77 10.57 7.34
C ILE A 105 47.73 10.68 8.53
N TYR A 106 47.33 10.21 9.72
CA TYR A 106 48.09 10.35 10.96
C TYR A 106 48.70 9.05 11.50
N GLY A 107 48.55 7.92 10.80
CA GLY A 107 49.16 6.63 11.15
C GLY A 107 49.95 6.06 9.99
#